data_AF-A0A3C1X373-F1
#
_entry.id   AF-A0A3C1X373-F1
#
_cell.length_a   1.000
_cell.length_b   1.000
_cell.length_c   1.000
_cell.angle_alpha   90.00
_cell.angle_beta   90.00
_cell.angle_gamma   90.00
#
_symmetry.space_group_name_H-M   'P 1'
#
loop_
_entity.id
_entity.type
_entity.pdbx_description
1 polymer ?
#
loop_
_entity_poly.entity_id
_entity_poly.type
_entity_poly.pdbx_seq_one_letter_code
_entity_poly.pdbx_strand_id
1 'polypeptide(L)'
;LRRWLRIMETAGVRGLPAIPALHLVNVQQPTAELRPGVECQTDEGDLMPYDVLELIEELAIRDRLSPQEIVAELQQLKHAPTADKAIEWVRRFFRLWSGNQWKRERFAPSFHLDDRNLDPRSWCRFPILSGGFSWELSQLNSAINANPE
;
A
#
# COMPACT_ATOMS: atom_id res chain seq x y z
N LEU A 1 5.30 -9.85 -5.95
CA LEU A 1 5.15 -10.19 -7.39
C LEU A 1 6.42 -9.98 -8.24
N ARG A 2 7.04 -8.79 -8.30
CA ARG A 2 8.21 -8.51 -9.17
C ARG A 2 9.36 -9.52 -9.03
N ARG A 3 9.67 -9.93 -7.80
CA ARG A 3 10.69 -10.97 -7.54
C ARG A 3 10.38 -12.28 -8.26
N TRP A 4 9.13 -12.72 -8.24
CA TRP A 4 8.69 -13.95 -8.90
C TRP A 4 8.81 -13.83 -10.42
N LEU A 5 8.43 -12.68 -11.01
CA LEU A 5 8.58 -12.45 -12.46
C LEU A 5 10.03 -12.53 -12.93
N ARG A 6 10.98 -12.00 -12.14
CA ARG A 6 12.42 -12.09 -12.44
C ARG A 6 12.97 -13.50 -12.34
N ILE A 7 12.48 -14.28 -11.37
CA ILE A 7 12.84 -15.71 -11.24
C ILE A 7 12.29 -16.49 -12.45
N MET A 8 11.04 -16.25 -12.82
CA MET A 8 10.43 -16.88 -13.99
C MET A 8 11.09 -16.48 -15.30
N GLU A 9 11.63 -15.26 -15.44
CA GLU A 9 12.38 -14.84 -16.63
C GLU A 9 13.62 -15.71 -16.89
N THR A 10 14.34 -16.10 -15.82
CA THR A 10 15.71 -16.63 -15.93
C THR A 10 15.86 -18.09 -15.50
N ALA A 11 15.23 -18.49 -14.38
CA ALA A 11 15.43 -19.80 -13.76
C ALA A 11 14.19 -20.69 -13.87
N GLY A 12 12.99 -20.10 -13.90
CA GLY A 12 11.75 -20.84 -13.73
C GLY A 12 11.54 -21.29 -12.27
N VAL A 13 10.56 -22.14 -12.05
CA VAL A 13 10.27 -22.76 -10.74
C VAL A 13 10.04 -24.25 -10.90
N ARG A 14 9.93 -25.01 -9.80
CA ARG A 14 9.75 -26.46 -9.88
C ARG A 14 8.55 -26.83 -10.76
N GLY A 15 8.82 -27.58 -11.82
CA GLY A 15 7.81 -28.04 -12.78
C GLY A 15 7.42 -27.02 -13.86
N LEU A 16 8.01 -25.82 -13.87
CA LEU A 16 7.77 -24.79 -14.87
C LEU A 16 9.10 -24.19 -15.37
N PRO A 17 9.42 -24.30 -16.68
CA PRO A 17 10.64 -23.74 -17.22
C PRO A 17 10.65 -22.20 -17.16
N ALA A 18 11.83 -21.62 -17.32
CA ALA A 18 11.98 -20.18 -17.49
C ALA A 18 11.22 -19.66 -18.72
N ILE A 19 10.78 -18.40 -18.65
CA ILE A 19 10.03 -17.69 -19.68
C ILE A 19 10.81 -16.40 -20.02
N PRO A 20 11.83 -16.47 -20.91
CA PRO A 20 12.68 -15.31 -21.22
C PRO A 20 11.91 -14.10 -21.78
N ALA A 21 10.75 -14.34 -22.41
CA ALA A 21 9.87 -13.28 -22.91
C ALA A 21 9.40 -12.31 -21.81
N LEU A 22 9.42 -12.71 -20.53
CA LEU A 22 9.12 -11.82 -19.41
C LEU A 22 10.09 -10.65 -19.27
N HIS A 23 11.27 -10.72 -19.90
CA HIS A 23 12.19 -9.59 -20.01
C HIS A 23 11.48 -8.34 -20.53
N LEU A 24 10.65 -8.49 -21.56
CA LEU A 24 9.90 -7.39 -22.19
C LEU A 24 8.93 -6.70 -21.23
N VAL A 25 8.49 -7.39 -20.17
CA VAL A 25 7.61 -6.83 -19.13
C VAL A 25 8.47 -6.23 -18.00
N ASN A 26 9.50 -6.94 -17.56
CA ASN A 26 10.32 -6.54 -16.41
C ASN A 26 11.13 -5.25 -16.63
N VAL A 27 11.39 -4.87 -17.88
CA VAL A 27 12.07 -3.61 -18.25
C VAL A 27 11.13 -2.40 -18.38
N GLN A 28 9.81 -2.61 -18.40
CA GLN A 28 8.85 -1.51 -18.53
C GLN A 28 8.74 -0.71 -17.23
N GLN A 29 8.43 0.58 -17.37
CA GLN A 29 8.10 1.42 -16.22
C GLN A 29 6.66 1.12 -15.73
N PRO A 30 6.41 1.12 -14.41
CA PRO A 30 5.08 0.92 -13.84
C PRO A 30 4.22 2.20 -14.00
N THR A 31 3.62 2.37 -15.17
CA THR A 31 2.69 3.47 -15.46
C THR A 31 1.38 2.94 -16.02
N ALA A 32 0.27 3.59 -15.68
CA ALA A 32 -1.07 3.19 -16.12
C ALA A 32 -1.40 3.61 -17.57
N GLU A 33 -0.56 4.44 -18.22
CA GLU A 33 -0.75 4.97 -19.59
C GLU A 33 -2.17 5.52 -19.91
N LEU A 34 -2.94 5.91 -18.89
CA LEU A 34 -4.35 6.34 -19.05
C LEU A 34 -4.47 7.82 -19.44
N ARG A 35 -3.41 8.60 -19.29
CA ARG A 35 -3.36 10.04 -19.55
C ARG A 35 -2.27 10.38 -20.56
N PRO A 36 -2.35 11.54 -21.25
CA PRO A 36 -1.29 11.96 -22.17
C PRO A 36 0.07 11.99 -21.46
N GLY A 37 1.10 11.43 -22.09
CA GLY A 37 2.42 11.18 -21.47
C GLY A 37 3.21 12.40 -20.98
N VAL A 38 2.67 13.61 -21.15
CA VAL A 38 3.20 14.85 -20.54
C VAL A 38 2.94 14.88 -19.03
N GLU A 39 1.88 14.21 -18.57
CA GLU A 39 1.60 13.98 -17.15
C GLU A 39 2.35 12.71 -16.73
N CYS A 40 3.53 12.86 -16.11
CA CYS A 40 4.35 11.76 -15.60
C CYS A 40 3.64 10.98 -14.48
N GLN A 41 2.63 10.21 -14.83
CA GLN A 41 1.85 9.41 -13.90
C GLN A 41 2.66 8.19 -13.47
N THR A 42 2.92 8.12 -12.16
CA THR A 42 3.52 6.95 -11.51
C THR A 42 2.61 6.52 -10.38
N ASP A 43 2.35 5.22 -10.29
CA ASP A 43 1.44 4.68 -9.28
C ASP A 43 1.91 5.00 -7.84
N GLU A 44 3.23 4.97 -7.61
CA GLU A 44 3.82 5.33 -6.31
C GLU A 44 3.73 6.84 -6.00
N GLY A 45 3.60 7.69 -7.03
CA GLY A 45 3.35 9.12 -6.86
C GLY A 45 1.91 9.41 -6.40
N ASP A 46 0.94 8.69 -6.98
CA ASP A 46 -0.48 8.78 -6.61
C ASP A 46 -0.77 8.11 -5.25
N LEU A 47 0.01 7.08 -4.90
CA LEU A 47 -0.06 6.36 -3.63
C LEU A 47 1.07 6.81 -2.71
N MET A 48 2.04 5.95 -2.52
CA MET A 48 3.29 6.08 -1.80
C MET A 48 4.22 4.97 -2.33
N PRO A 49 5.52 4.97 -2.00
CA PRO A 49 6.37 3.82 -2.31
C PRO A 49 5.73 2.49 -1.87
N TYR A 50 5.80 1.45 -2.71
CA TYR A 50 5.05 0.21 -2.44
C TYR A 50 5.47 -0.50 -1.16
N ASP A 51 6.75 -0.42 -0.80
CA ASP A 51 7.30 -0.94 0.46
C ASP A 51 6.68 -0.23 1.67
N VAL A 52 6.50 1.09 1.60
CA VAL A 52 5.81 1.87 2.62
C VAL A 52 4.31 1.55 2.66
N LEU A 53 3.67 1.39 1.51
CA LEU A 53 2.26 1.01 1.43
C LEU A 53 2.02 -0.37 2.10
N GLU A 54 2.83 -1.35 1.74
CA GLU A 54 2.78 -2.70 2.29
C GLU A 54 2.98 -2.65 3.81
N LEU A 55 3.99 -1.93 4.28
CA LEU A 55 4.26 -1.75 5.72
C LEU A 55 3.07 -1.13 6.47
N ILE A 56 2.48 -0.04 5.94
CA ILE A 56 1.31 0.59 6.56
C ILE A 56 0.11 -0.35 6.58
N GLU A 57 -0.11 -1.11 5.51
CA GLU A 57 -1.18 -2.11 5.46
C GLU A 57 -0.98 -3.17 6.54
N GLU A 58 0.25 -3.65 6.74
CA GLU A 58 0.53 -4.60 7.83
C GLU A 58 0.16 -4.00 9.19
N LEU A 59 0.69 -2.82 9.49
CA LEU A 59 0.53 -2.20 10.79
C LEU A 59 -0.93 -1.83 11.06
N ALA A 60 -1.65 -1.34 10.05
CA ALA A 60 -3.04 -0.91 10.19
C ALA A 60 -4.02 -2.09 10.23
N ILE A 61 -3.83 -3.10 9.38
CA ILE A 61 -4.84 -4.14 9.17
C ILE A 61 -4.52 -5.41 9.96
N ARG A 62 -3.27 -5.87 9.93
CA ARG A 62 -2.82 -7.04 10.71
C ARG A 62 -2.67 -6.67 12.18
N ASP A 63 -1.87 -5.64 12.46
CA ASP A 63 -1.48 -5.31 13.84
C ASP A 63 -2.47 -4.34 14.52
N ARG A 64 -3.38 -3.75 13.75
CA ARG A 64 -4.47 -2.86 14.22
C ARG A 64 -3.97 -1.62 14.96
N LEU A 65 -2.80 -1.12 14.57
CA LEU A 65 -2.25 0.11 15.11
C LEU A 65 -3.06 1.32 14.64
N SER A 66 -3.15 2.32 15.51
CA SER A 66 -3.74 3.62 15.20
C SER A 66 -2.88 4.40 14.19
N PRO A 67 -3.44 5.39 13.48
CA PRO A 67 -2.65 6.24 12.58
C PRO A 67 -1.43 6.88 13.26
N GLN A 68 -1.52 7.24 14.54
CA GLN A 68 -0.42 7.86 15.28
C GLN A 68 0.71 6.88 15.56
N GLU A 69 0.38 5.66 15.98
CA GLU A 69 1.36 4.59 16.21
C GLU A 69 2.09 4.23 14.91
N ILE A 70 1.36 4.16 13.79
CA ILE A 70 1.96 3.86 12.48
C ILE A 70 2.95 4.95 12.07
N VAL A 71 2.66 6.23 12.31
CA VAL A 71 3.62 7.32 12.03
C VAL A 71 4.91 7.12 12.85
N ALA A 72 4.79 6.77 14.13
CA ALA A 72 5.93 6.52 14.99
C ALA A 72 6.78 5.33 14.49
N GLU A 73 6.14 4.23 14.09
CA GLU A 73 6.81 3.05 13.53
C GLU A 73 7.56 3.39 12.23
N LEU A 74 6.93 4.13 11.31
CA LEU A 74 7.59 4.55 10.06
C LEU A 74 8.83 5.41 10.29
N GLN A 75 8.80 6.27 11.32
CA GLN A 75 9.95 7.08 11.71
C GLN A 75 11.05 6.24 12.35
N GLN A 76 10.69 5.37 13.30
CA GLN A 76 11.63 4.49 13.99
C GLN A 76 12.36 3.56 13.01
N LEU A 77 11.62 2.99 12.07
CA LEU A 77 12.17 2.10 11.04
C LEU A 77 12.83 2.86 9.88
N LYS A 78 12.83 4.21 9.89
CA LYS A 78 13.38 5.07 8.84
C LYS A 78 12.84 4.76 7.43
N HIS A 79 11.57 4.35 7.35
CA HIS A 79 10.87 4.08 6.09
C HIS A 79 10.29 5.35 5.46
N ALA A 80 10.28 6.47 6.19
CA ALA A 80 9.95 7.78 5.66
C ALA A 80 11.13 8.75 5.74
N PRO A 81 11.33 9.61 4.72
CA PRO A 81 12.44 10.56 4.70
C PRO A 81 12.28 11.66 5.75
N THR A 82 11.04 12.01 6.10
CA THR A 82 10.71 13.01 7.13
C THR A 82 9.45 12.61 7.88
N ALA A 83 9.26 13.20 9.07
CA ALA A 83 8.03 13.05 9.85
C ALA A 83 6.78 13.49 9.08
N ASP A 84 6.86 14.62 8.38
CA ASP A 84 5.76 15.13 7.55
C ASP A 84 5.39 14.17 6.43
N LYS A 85 6.37 13.53 5.80
CA LYS A 85 6.11 12.52 4.77
C LYS A 85 5.45 11.27 5.34
N ALA A 86 5.87 10.80 6.52
CA ALA A 86 5.18 9.70 7.19
C ALA A 86 3.69 10.04 7.43
N ILE A 87 3.41 11.24 7.93
CA ILE A 87 2.04 11.69 8.19
C ILE A 87 1.23 11.83 6.90
N GLU A 88 1.83 12.40 5.85
CA GLU A 88 1.20 12.51 4.53
C GLU A 88 0.77 11.14 4.02
N TRP A 89 1.69 10.17 4.07
CA TRP A 89 1.47 8.81 3.62
C TRP A 89 0.42 8.07 4.44
N VAL A 90 0.50 8.11 5.77
CA VAL A 90 -0.50 7.50 6.65
C VAL A 90 -1.90 8.10 6.40
N ARG A 91 -1.99 9.43 6.29
CA ARG A 91 -3.25 10.12 5.97
C ARG A 91 -3.80 9.68 4.61
N ARG A 92 -2.94 9.56 3.61
CA ARG A 92 -3.32 9.11 2.27
C ARG A 92 -3.83 7.67 2.29
N PHE A 93 -3.12 6.77 2.98
CA PHE A 93 -3.54 5.38 3.17
C PHE A 93 -4.94 5.30 3.77
N PHE A 94 -5.19 5.89 4.94
CA PHE A 94 -6.48 5.74 5.62
C PHE A 94 -7.64 6.35 4.83
N ARG A 95 -7.43 7.50 4.17
CA ARG A 95 -8.45 8.12 3.30
C ARG A 95 -8.81 7.23 2.11
N LEU A 96 -7.80 6.72 1.40
CA LEU A 96 -8.01 5.82 0.27
C LEU A 96 -8.59 4.48 0.74
N TRP A 97 -8.12 3.95 1.86
CA TRP A 97 -8.60 2.72 2.46
C TRP A 97 -10.10 2.81 2.75
N SER A 98 -10.53 3.78 3.57
CA SER A 98 -11.93 3.88 3.97
C SER A 98 -12.83 4.25 2.78
N GLY A 99 -12.41 5.19 1.94
CA GLY A 99 -13.20 5.67 0.79
C GLY A 99 -13.37 4.61 -0.31
N ASN A 100 -12.47 3.65 -0.42
CA ASN A 100 -12.52 2.58 -1.42
C ASN A 100 -13.03 1.23 -0.87
N GLN A 101 -13.56 1.14 0.37
CA GLN A 101 -14.11 -0.12 0.89
C GLN A 101 -15.19 -0.72 -0.02
N TRP A 102 -16.05 0.11 -0.63
CA TRP A 102 -17.08 -0.36 -1.56
C TRP A 102 -16.51 -1.12 -2.76
N LYS A 103 -15.26 -0.84 -3.17
CA LYS A 103 -14.58 -1.59 -4.24
C LYS A 103 -14.22 -3.00 -3.77
N ARG A 104 -13.77 -3.15 -2.51
CA ARG A 104 -13.38 -4.43 -1.90
C ARG A 104 -14.56 -5.38 -1.73
N GLU A 105 -15.74 -4.85 -1.39
CA GLU A 105 -17.00 -5.63 -1.33
C GLU A 105 -17.36 -6.30 -2.68
N ARG A 106 -16.82 -5.76 -3.77
CA ARG A 106 -17.04 -6.21 -5.14
C ARG A 106 -15.83 -6.91 -5.74
N PHE A 107 -14.84 -7.30 -4.93
CA PHE A 107 -13.73 -8.12 -5.40
C PHE A 107 -14.21 -9.42 -6.02
N ALA A 108 -13.59 -9.77 -7.16
CA ALA A 108 -13.74 -11.08 -7.75
C ALA A 108 -13.09 -12.12 -6.83
N PRO A 109 -13.62 -13.36 -6.78
CA PRO A 109 -12.95 -14.46 -6.09
C PRO A 109 -11.50 -14.58 -6.53
N SER A 110 -10.59 -14.64 -5.56
CA SER A 110 -9.14 -14.72 -5.78
C SER A 110 -8.51 -15.71 -4.82
N PHE A 111 -7.29 -16.15 -5.14
CA PHE A 111 -6.56 -17.07 -4.28
C PHE A 111 -6.01 -16.34 -3.05
N HIS A 112 -6.15 -16.97 -1.88
CA HIS A 112 -5.45 -16.54 -0.67
C HIS A 112 -4.01 -17.08 -0.74
N LEU A 113 -3.02 -16.19 -0.89
CA LEU A 113 -1.61 -16.56 -1.08
C LEU A 113 -0.72 -16.28 0.13
N ASP A 114 -1.22 -15.49 1.09
CA ASP A 114 -0.47 -15.00 2.25
C ASP A 114 -1.23 -15.38 3.53
N ASP A 115 -0.69 -15.01 4.70
CA ASP A 115 -1.35 -15.21 6.01
C ASP A 115 -2.51 -14.21 6.23
N ARG A 116 -2.64 -13.22 5.35
CA ARG A 116 -3.63 -12.14 5.38
C ARG A 116 -4.18 -11.84 4.00
N ASN A 117 -5.38 -11.27 3.97
CA ASN A 117 -5.98 -10.74 2.75
C ASN A 117 -6.94 -9.58 3.05
N LEU A 118 -7.38 -8.90 1.99
CA LEU A 118 -8.27 -7.74 2.08
C LEU A 118 -9.71 -8.05 1.64
N ASP A 119 -10.06 -9.33 1.50
CA ASP A 119 -11.40 -9.76 1.10
C ASP A 119 -12.36 -9.67 2.31
N PRO A 120 -13.44 -8.88 2.20
CA PRO A 120 -14.41 -8.72 3.29
C PRO A 120 -15.24 -9.96 3.55
N ARG A 121 -15.32 -10.91 2.61
CA ARG A 121 -16.05 -12.16 2.82
C ARG A 121 -15.28 -13.15 3.68
N SER A 122 -13.96 -13.16 3.56
CA SER A 122 -13.09 -14.11 4.27
C SER A 122 -12.45 -13.51 5.52
N TRP A 123 -11.64 -12.45 5.40
CA TRP A 123 -10.72 -12.03 6.46
C TRP A 123 -10.90 -10.58 6.92
N CYS A 124 -10.95 -9.61 6.00
CA CYS A 124 -10.91 -8.18 6.35
C CYS A 124 -12.29 -7.49 6.27
N ARG A 125 -13.10 -7.61 7.33
CA ARG A 125 -14.40 -6.92 7.40
C ARG A 125 -14.24 -5.48 7.85
N PHE A 126 -14.65 -4.55 6.99
CA PHE A 126 -14.66 -3.12 7.29
C PHE A 126 -15.94 -2.49 6.71
N PRO A 127 -16.61 -1.55 7.42
CA PRO A 127 -17.86 -0.96 6.95
C PRO A 127 -17.65 -0.06 5.72
N ILE A 128 -18.53 -0.19 4.73
CA ILE A 128 -18.51 0.65 3.52
C ILE A 128 -18.66 2.13 3.87
N LEU A 129 -19.59 2.42 4.78
CA LEU A 129 -19.82 3.77 5.31
C LEU A 129 -19.18 3.85 6.69
N SER A 130 -18.20 4.73 6.82
CA SER A 130 -17.45 4.95 8.06
C SER A 130 -17.15 6.43 8.25
N GLY A 131 -16.70 6.81 9.45
CA GLY A 131 -16.20 8.16 9.73
C GLY A 131 -14.86 8.51 9.06
N GLY A 132 -14.30 7.59 8.26
CA GLY A 132 -13.09 7.81 7.45
C GLY A 132 -11.84 8.17 8.26
N PHE A 133 -11.77 7.73 9.52
CA PHE A 133 -10.70 8.07 10.47
C PHE A 133 -10.50 9.58 10.65
N SER A 134 -11.55 10.39 10.42
CA SER A 134 -11.44 11.86 10.41
C SER A 134 -10.91 12.43 11.73
N TRP A 135 -11.33 11.86 12.86
CA TRP A 135 -10.87 12.28 14.18
C TRP A 135 -9.39 11.89 14.38
N GLU A 136 -9.04 10.62 14.19
CA GLU A 136 -7.70 10.09 14.35
C GLU A 136 -6.68 10.82 13.46
N LEU A 137 -7.06 11.11 12.20
CA LEU A 137 -6.21 11.82 11.24
C LEU A 137 -6.04 13.30 11.57
N SER A 138 -6.98 13.91 12.29
CA SER A 138 -6.86 15.29 12.78
C SER A 138 -5.83 15.41 13.91
N GLN A 139 -5.73 14.38 14.75
CA GLN A 139 -4.79 14.34 15.89
C GLN A 139 -3.32 14.25 15.46
N LEU A 140 -3.04 13.76 14.24
CA LEU A 140 -1.67 13.69 13.70
C LEU A 140 -0.98 15.06 13.60
N ASN A 141 -1.73 16.14 13.35
CA ASN A 141 -1.17 17.49 13.28
C ASN A 141 -0.80 18.05 14.66
N SER A 142 -1.54 17.67 15.69
CA SER A 142 -1.32 18.14 17.07
C SER A 142 -0.05 17.55 17.67
N ALA A 143 0.34 16.35 17.23
CA ALA A 143 1.55 15.67 17.70
C ALA A 143 2.86 16.34 17.24
N ILE A 144 2.88 16.96 16.04
CA ILE A 144 4.04 17.73 15.56
C ILE A 144 4.30 18.95 16.46
N ASN A 145 3.24 19.65 16.87
CA ASN A 145 3.36 20.88 17.67
C ASN A 145 3.70 20.63 19.15
N ALA A 146 3.61 19.38 19.61
CA ALA A 146 3.89 19.01 21.00
C ALA A 146 5.34 18.54 21.24
N ASN A 147 6.11 18.29 20.17
CA ASN A 147 7.53 17.93 20.24
C ASN A 147 8.37 18.92 19.41
N PRO A 148 8.57 20.15 19.89
CA PRO A 148 9.65 20.98 19.39
C PRO A 148 10.96 20.49 20.06
N GLU A 149 11.78 19.75 19.32
CA GLU A 149 13.23 19.75 19.60
C GLU A 149 13.87 21.03 19.07
#